data_AF-A0A2D1V6E3-F1
#
_entry.id   AF-A0A2D1V6E3-F1
#
_cell.length_a   1.000
_cell.length_b   1.000
_cell.length_c   1.000
_cell.angle_alpha   90.00
_cell.angle_beta   90.00
_cell.angle_gamma   90.00
#
_symmetry.space_group_name_H-M   'P 1'
#
loop_
_entity.id
_entity.type
_entity.pdbx_description
1 polymer ?
#
loop_
_entity_poly.entity_id
_entity_poly.type
_entity_poly.pdbx_seq_one_letter_code
_entity_poly.pdbx_strand_id
1 'polypeptide(L)'
;DWDTLLDIITQDVTSLVEVLLERLHVSDTGLLAVSKLASLEILHLAKTPECSNTGLAAIANGCRKLRKLHVDGWRTNRIGDEGLMEIARKCLYLKELVLIGVNPTITSLSMLASNCHVLERLALCGSATIGDAELSCIAAKCYSL
;
A
#
# COMPACT_ATOMS: atom_id res chain seq x y z
N ASP A 1 -9.11 2.89 21.49
CA ASP A 1 -7.87 2.53 20.78
C ASP A 1 -8.25 1.88 19.45
N TRP A 2 -7.72 2.36 18.33
CA TRP A 2 -8.10 1.86 17.00
C TRP A 2 -7.53 0.48 16.71
N ASP A 3 -6.33 0.18 17.22
CA ASP A 3 -5.69 -1.12 17.00
C ASP A 3 -6.51 -2.24 17.67
N THR A 4 -6.91 -2.04 18.93
CA THR A 4 -7.80 -2.97 19.65
C THR A 4 -9.14 -3.14 18.93
N LEU A 5 -9.74 -2.06 18.42
CA LEU A 5 -11.02 -2.13 17.72
C LEU A 5 -10.91 -2.94 16.42
N LEU A 6 -9.85 -2.70 15.64
CA LEU A 6 -9.60 -3.45 14.40
C LEU A 6 -9.33 -4.93 14.71
N ASP A 7 -8.62 -5.26 15.78
CA ASP A 7 -8.42 -6.65 16.18
C ASP A 7 -9.75 -7.36 16.49
N ILE A 8 -10.66 -6.72 17.23
CA ILE A 8 -11.99 -7.27 17.52
C ILE A 8 -12.80 -7.45 16.22
N ILE A 9 -12.90 -6.42 15.38
CA ILE A 9 -13.72 -6.47 14.15
C ILE A 9 -13.23 -7.57 13.20
N THR A 10 -11.91 -7.71 13.05
CA THR A 10 -11.31 -8.63 12.09
C THR A 10 -11.34 -10.10 12.54
N GLN A 11 -11.64 -10.38 13.81
CA GLN A 11 -11.90 -11.74 14.31
C GLN A 11 -13.24 -12.28 13.80
N ASP A 12 -14.28 -11.44 13.80
CA ASP A 12 -15.65 -11.87 13.45
C ASP A 12 -15.98 -11.60 11.98
N VAL A 13 -15.39 -10.57 11.37
CA VAL A 13 -15.72 -10.12 10.01
C VAL A 13 -14.48 -10.22 9.11
N THR A 14 -14.34 -11.35 8.43
CA THR A 14 -13.21 -11.62 7.51
C THR A 14 -13.52 -11.37 6.03
N SER A 15 -14.77 -11.07 5.71
CA SER A 15 -15.27 -10.88 4.34
C SER A 15 -15.19 -9.43 3.83
N LEU A 16 -14.65 -8.49 4.63
CA LEU A 16 -14.50 -7.10 4.22
C LEU A 16 -13.62 -6.99 2.97
N VAL A 17 -14.12 -6.26 1.99
CA VAL A 17 -13.47 -6.03 0.69
C VAL A 17 -12.78 -4.67 0.64
N GLU A 18 -13.26 -3.71 1.42
CA GLU A 18 -12.76 -2.34 1.43
C GLU A 18 -12.59 -1.84 2.87
N VAL A 19 -11.43 -1.26 3.17
CA VAL A 19 -11.11 -0.63 4.44
C VAL A 19 -10.50 0.74 4.19
N LEU A 20 -11.10 1.76 4.80
CA LEU A 20 -10.68 3.14 4.69
C LEU A 20 -10.28 3.66 6.07
N LEU A 21 -9.00 3.96 6.26
CA LEU A 21 -8.44 4.50 7.49
C LEU A 21 -7.97 5.92 7.22
N GLU A 22 -8.78 6.92 7.58
CA GLU A 22 -8.46 8.33 7.38
C GLU A 22 -8.42 9.10 8.71
N ARG A 23 -7.30 9.78 8.99
CA ARG A 23 -7.09 10.62 10.19
C ARG A 23 -7.31 9.85 11.49
N LEU A 24 -6.86 8.60 11.53
CA LEU A 24 -6.95 7.72 12.70
C LEU A 24 -5.58 7.48 13.32
N HIS A 25 -5.55 7.35 14.65
CA HIS A 25 -4.40 6.86 15.41
C HIS A 25 -4.36 5.32 15.35
N VAL A 26 -4.03 4.81 14.17
CA VAL A 26 -3.83 3.38 13.90
C VAL A 26 -2.36 3.12 13.64
N SER A 27 -1.81 2.07 14.26
CA SER A 27 -0.41 1.68 14.12
C SER A 27 -0.25 0.43 13.25
N ASP A 28 0.98 -0.08 13.16
CA ASP A 28 1.25 -1.36 12.52
C ASP A 28 0.51 -2.54 13.19
N THR A 29 0.12 -2.42 14.47
CA THR A 29 -0.71 -3.44 15.15
C THR A 29 -2.11 -3.50 14.54
N GLY A 30 -2.72 -2.35 14.27
CA GLY A 30 -4.01 -2.28 13.57
C GLY A 30 -3.91 -2.78 12.13
N LEU A 31 -2.82 -2.48 11.42
CA LEU A 31 -2.59 -3.05 10.08
C LEU A 31 -2.37 -4.57 10.10
N LEU A 32 -1.73 -5.10 11.15
CA LEU A 32 -1.63 -6.54 11.35
C LEU A 32 -3.02 -7.17 11.56
N ALA A 33 -3.92 -6.53 12.30
CA ALA A 33 -5.30 -6.99 12.41
C ALA A 33 -6.01 -6.96 11.03
N VAL A 34 -5.92 -5.85 10.30
CA VAL A 34 -6.48 -5.71 8.93
C VAL A 34 -5.92 -6.77 7.98
N SER A 35 -4.67 -7.20 8.14
CA SER A 35 -4.08 -8.24 7.30
C SER A 35 -4.80 -9.60 7.36
N LYS A 36 -5.61 -9.84 8.40
CA LYS A 36 -6.45 -11.05 8.53
C LYS A 36 -7.61 -11.08 7.51
N LEU A 37 -7.93 -9.94 6.89
CA LEU A 37 -8.97 -9.79 5.87
C LEU A 37 -8.49 -10.31 4.51
N ALA A 38 -8.50 -11.63 4.32
CA ALA A 38 -8.03 -12.27 3.09
C ALA A 38 -8.82 -11.89 1.81
N SER A 39 -10.01 -11.30 1.97
CA SER A 39 -10.86 -10.79 0.88
C SER A 39 -10.64 -9.32 0.56
N LEU A 40 -9.75 -8.63 1.27
CA LEU A 40 -9.52 -7.20 1.08
C LEU A 40 -8.97 -6.90 -0.32
N GLU A 41 -9.68 -6.05 -1.06
CA GLU A 41 -9.31 -5.57 -2.39
C GLU A 41 -8.90 -4.09 -2.38
N ILE A 42 -9.42 -3.29 -1.44
CA ILE A 42 -9.20 -1.84 -1.40
C ILE A 42 -8.75 -1.43 0.00
N LEU A 43 -7.58 -0.79 0.09
CA LEU A 43 -7.06 -0.22 1.33
C LEU A 43 -6.65 1.23 1.12
N HIS A 44 -7.24 2.13 1.92
CA HIS A 44 -6.80 3.53 2.00
C HIS A 44 -6.19 3.80 3.38
N LEU A 45 -4.93 4.23 3.39
CA LEU A 45 -4.19 4.69 4.56
C LEU A 45 -3.92 6.18 4.39
N ALA A 46 -4.80 7.01 4.93
CA ALA A 46 -4.73 8.45 4.76
C ALA A 46 -4.47 9.14 6.11
N LYS A 47 -3.34 9.84 6.24
CA LYS A 47 -3.03 10.61 7.45
C LYS A 47 -3.00 9.73 8.71
N THR A 48 -2.39 8.55 8.60
CA THR A 48 -2.20 7.56 9.66
C THR A 48 -0.72 7.52 10.06
N PRO A 49 -0.25 8.46 10.91
CA PRO A 49 1.19 8.74 11.09
C PRO A 49 1.98 7.63 11.77
N GLU A 50 1.30 6.65 12.37
CA GLU A 50 1.92 5.56 13.12
C GLU A 50 2.12 4.28 12.28
N CYS A 51 1.54 4.22 11.07
CA CYS A 51 1.79 3.13 10.12
C CYS A 51 3.18 3.26 9.46
N SER A 52 3.81 2.13 9.19
CA SER A 52 5.14 2.04 8.59
C SER A 52 5.24 0.93 7.53
N ASN A 53 6.44 0.74 6.99
CA ASN A 53 6.79 -0.42 6.15
C ASN A 53 6.38 -1.76 6.80
N THR A 54 6.48 -1.88 8.12
CA THR A 54 6.11 -3.12 8.85
C THR A 54 4.63 -3.43 8.70
N GLY A 55 3.77 -2.43 8.87
CA GLY A 55 2.33 -2.60 8.69
C GLY A 55 1.96 -2.89 7.24
N LEU A 56 2.60 -2.23 6.25
CA LEU A 56 2.40 -2.57 4.84
C LEU A 56 2.86 -3.99 4.51
N ALA A 57 3.96 -4.48 5.09
CA ALA A 57 4.40 -5.85 4.93
C ALA A 57 3.39 -6.86 5.51
N ALA A 58 2.76 -6.55 6.65
CA ALA A 58 1.67 -7.36 7.19
C ALA A 58 0.49 -7.43 6.21
N ILE A 59 0.04 -6.27 5.70
CA ILE A 59 -1.01 -6.20 4.67
C ILE A 59 -0.64 -7.03 3.44
N ALA A 60 0.57 -6.90 2.91
CA ALA A 60 1.03 -7.65 1.75
C ALA A 60 0.95 -9.17 1.96
N ASN A 61 1.29 -9.64 3.16
CA ASN A 61 1.30 -11.07 3.47
C ASN A 61 -0.10 -11.69 3.55
N GLY A 62 -1.06 -10.96 4.14
CA GLY A 62 -2.42 -11.44 4.38
C GLY A 62 -3.43 -11.11 3.28
N CYS A 63 -3.33 -9.92 2.67
CA CYS A 63 -4.29 -9.37 1.71
C CYS A 63 -3.80 -9.50 0.25
N ARG A 64 -3.58 -10.72 -0.24
CA ARG A 64 -3.04 -10.96 -1.59
C ARG A 64 -4.01 -10.65 -2.74
N LYS A 65 -5.28 -10.39 -2.41
CA LYS A 65 -6.31 -9.93 -3.36
C LYS A 65 -6.36 -8.41 -3.51
N LEU A 66 -5.44 -7.68 -2.87
CA LEU A 66 -5.41 -6.22 -2.96
C LEU A 66 -5.28 -5.75 -4.41
N ARG A 67 -6.22 -4.90 -4.83
CA ARG A 67 -6.32 -4.31 -6.17
C ARG A 67 -6.13 -2.80 -6.14
N LYS A 68 -6.44 -2.15 -5.02
CA LYS A 68 -6.24 -0.71 -4.85
C LYS A 68 -5.56 -0.40 -3.53
N LEU A 69 -4.46 0.33 -3.62
CA LEU A 69 -3.74 0.84 -2.46
C LEU A 69 -3.58 2.35 -2.57
N HIS A 70 -4.09 3.06 -1.59
CA HIS A 70 -3.87 4.49 -1.43
C HIS A 70 -3.11 4.74 -0.13
N VAL A 71 -1.95 5.38 -0.21
CA VAL A 71 -1.16 5.80 0.95
C VAL A 71 -0.88 7.30 0.87
N ASP A 72 -1.32 8.03 1.90
CA ASP A 72 -0.85 9.36 2.22
C ASP A 72 0.14 9.25 3.40
N GLY A 73 1.43 9.33 3.08
CA GLY A 73 2.54 9.16 4.01
C GLY A 73 2.67 10.28 5.05
N TRP A 74 1.80 11.31 5.03
CA TRP A 74 1.73 12.37 6.04
C TRP A 74 3.09 13.01 6.38
N ARG A 75 4.04 13.02 5.44
CA ARG A 75 5.44 13.48 5.62
C ARG A 75 6.19 12.80 6.79
N THR A 76 5.77 11.61 7.23
CA THR A 76 6.47 10.88 8.30
C THR A 76 7.67 10.09 7.79
N ASN A 77 7.75 9.86 6.48
CA ASN A 77 8.74 8.99 5.82
C ASN A 77 8.82 7.56 6.41
N ARG A 78 7.75 7.09 7.08
CA ARG A 78 7.69 5.74 7.66
C ARG A 78 7.30 4.66 6.67
N ILE A 79 6.65 5.05 5.59
CA ILE A 79 6.35 4.21 4.44
C ILE A 79 7.24 4.66 3.28
N GLY A 80 7.94 3.70 2.67
CA GLY A 80 8.86 3.91 1.56
C GLY A 80 9.10 2.62 0.78
N ASP A 81 10.28 2.50 0.16
CA ASP A 81 10.58 1.41 -0.76
C ASP A 81 10.38 0.00 -0.18
N GLU A 82 10.76 -0.24 1.08
CA GLU A 82 10.65 -1.57 1.69
C GLU A 82 9.20 -2.05 1.75
N GLY A 83 8.28 -1.20 2.24
CA GLY A 83 6.86 -1.53 2.32
C GLY A 83 6.24 -1.70 0.93
N LEU A 84 6.60 -0.83 -0.01
CA LEU A 84 6.12 -0.91 -1.39
C LEU A 84 6.64 -2.16 -2.12
N MET A 85 7.87 -2.60 -1.86
CA MET A 85 8.41 -3.83 -2.42
C MET A 85 7.68 -5.07 -1.88
N GLU A 86 7.29 -5.09 -0.60
CA GLU A 86 6.46 -6.20 -0.07
C GLU A 86 5.10 -6.27 -0.76
N ILE A 87 4.44 -5.12 -0.96
CA ILE A 87 3.21 -5.05 -1.75
C ILE A 87 3.47 -5.58 -3.18
N ALA A 88 4.52 -5.12 -3.85
CA ALA A 88 4.87 -5.58 -5.20
C ALA A 88 5.16 -7.09 -5.28
N ARG A 89 5.71 -7.71 -4.22
CA ARG A 89 6.01 -9.14 -4.18
C ARG A 89 4.78 -10.02 -3.98
N LYS A 90 3.75 -9.53 -3.30
CA LYS A 90 2.64 -10.36 -2.81
C LYS A 90 1.28 -9.99 -3.40
N CYS A 91 1.06 -8.73 -3.73
CA CYS A 91 -0.20 -8.20 -4.28
C CYS A 91 -0.10 -8.07 -5.81
N LEU A 92 0.03 -9.21 -6.50
CA LEU A 92 0.30 -9.26 -7.95
C LEU A 92 -0.86 -8.74 -8.83
N TYR A 93 -2.04 -8.60 -8.25
CA TYR A 93 -3.25 -8.11 -8.92
C TYR A 93 -3.54 -6.63 -8.66
N LEU A 94 -2.56 -5.89 -8.14
CA LEU A 94 -2.68 -4.47 -7.88
C LEU A 94 -2.95 -3.71 -9.20
N LYS A 95 -4.09 -3.01 -9.25
CA LYS A 95 -4.55 -2.22 -10.40
C LYS A 95 -4.36 -0.72 -10.23
N GLU A 96 -4.48 -0.24 -9.00
CA GLU A 96 -4.37 1.18 -8.67
C GLU A 96 -3.44 1.38 -7.47
N LEU A 97 -2.42 2.21 -7.66
CA LEU A 97 -1.52 2.65 -6.61
C LEU A 97 -1.49 4.18 -6.57
N VAL A 98 -1.91 4.75 -5.44
CA VAL A 98 -1.88 6.19 -5.18
C VAL A 98 -0.96 6.46 -4.00
N LEU A 99 0.08 7.25 -4.24
CA LEU A 99 1.08 7.62 -3.25
C LEU A 99 1.12 9.15 -3.11
N ILE A 100 0.82 9.64 -1.91
CA ILE A 100 0.87 11.06 -1.56
C ILE A 100 1.92 11.25 -0.47
N GLY A 101 2.92 12.11 -0.72
CA GLY A 101 3.97 12.39 0.25
C GLY A 101 4.85 11.18 0.60
N VAL A 102 4.91 10.19 -0.28
CA VAL A 102 5.80 9.01 -0.21
C VAL A 102 6.87 9.15 -1.29
N ASN A 103 8.08 8.72 -0.98
CA ASN A 103 9.26 8.88 -1.84
C ASN A 103 9.76 7.51 -2.36
N PRO A 104 9.03 6.83 -3.26
CA PRO A 104 9.53 5.61 -3.88
C PRO A 104 10.70 5.92 -4.81
N THR A 105 11.72 5.07 -4.81
CA THR A 105 12.84 5.14 -5.75
C THR A 105 12.65 4.15 -6.89
N ILE A 106 13.59 4.16 -7.85
CA ILE A 106 13.65 3.16 -8.92
C ILE A 106 13.62 1.71 -8.40
N THR A 107 14.04 1.46 -7.16
CA THR A 107 14.06 0.12 -6.57
C THR A 107 12.64 -0.45 -6.41
N SER A 108 11.75 0.28 -5.73
CA SER A 108 10.36 -0.18 -5.56
C SER A 108 9.56 -0.05 -6.84
N LEU A 109 9.76 1.01 -7.62
CA LEU A 109 9.06 1.21 -8.90
C LEU A 109 9.39 0.13 -9.92
N SER A 110 10.66 -0.27 -10.04
CA SER A 110 11.06 -1.39 -10.91
C SER A 110 10.39 -2.70 -10.50
N MET A 111 10.25 -2.95 -9.19
CA MET A 111 9.63 -4.16 -8.68
C MET A 111 8.12 -4.15 -8.88
N LEU A 112 7.45 -3.03 -8.59
CA LEU A 112 6.04 -2.81 -8.89
C LEU A 112 5.79 -3.06 -10.37
N ALA A 113 6.60 -2.48 -11.24
CA ALA A 113 6.41 -2.63 -12.67
C ALA A 113 6.73 -4.04 -13.20
N SER A 114 7.64 -4.77 -12.53
CA SER A 114 8.00 -6.14 -12.91
C SER A 114 7.02 -7.20 -12.39
N ASN A 115 6.24 -6.91 -11.36
CA ASN A 115 5.37 -7.90 -10.71
C ASN A 115 3.87 -7.58 -10.82
N CYS A 116 3.49 -6.30 -10.83
CA CYS A 116 2.10 -5.85 -10.88
C CYS A 116 1.72 -5.53 -12.34
N HIS A 117 1.72 -6.54 -13.22
CA HIS A 117 1.49 -6.36 -14.66
C HIS A 117 0.11 -5.82 -15.04
N VAL A 118 -0.85 -5.91 -14.12
CA VAL A 118 -2.22 -5.41 -14.28
C VAL A 118 -2.40 -4.01 -13.67
N LEU A 119 -1.32 -3.32 -13.30
CA LEU A 119 -1.36 -1.96 -12.81
C LEU A 119 -1.82 -1.03 -13.94
N GLU A 120 -3.01 -0.47 -13.79
CA GLU A 120 -3.69 0.41 -14.75
C GLU A 120 -3.59 1.88 -14.33
N ARG A 121 -3.30 2.15 -13.05
CA ARG A 121 -3.25 3.51 -12.52
C ARG A 121 -2.16 3.66 -11.47
N LEU A 122 -1.29 4.64 -11.70
CA LEU A 122 -0.27 5.07 -10.77
C LEU A 122 -0.38 6.59 -10.61
N ALA A 123 -0.58 7.05 -9.37
CA ALA A 123 -0.57 8.46 -9.05
C ALA A 123 0.50 8.73 -7.98
N LEU A 124 1.42 9.64 -8.31
CA LEU A 124 2.52 10.05 -7.43
C LEU A 124 2.37 11.54 -7.17
N CYS A 125 2.08 11.94 -5.94
CA CYS A 125 1.86 13.33 -5.55
C CYS A 125 2.80 13.73 -4.41
N GLY A 126 3.50 14.85 -4.56
CA GLY A 126 4.41 15.34 -3.52
C GLY A 126 5.58 14.40 -3.24
N SER A 127 6.05 13.67 -4.26
CA SER A 127 7.20 12.78 -4.19
C SER A 127 8.46 13.49 -4.66
N ALA A 128 9.52 13.46 -3.86
CA ALA A 128 10.79 14.13 -4.14
C ALA A 128 11.77 13.26 -4.94
N THR A 129 11.49 11.97 -5.10
CA THR A 129 12.38 10.99 -5.72
C THR A 129 12.07 10.71 -7.18
N ILE A 130 11.02 11.33 -7.74
CA ILE A 130 10.55 11.03 -9.10
C ILE A 130 11.25 11.93 -10.12
N GLY A 131 12.08 11.32 -10.97
CA GLY A 131 12.63 11.93 -12.17
C GLY A 131 12.43 11.06 -13.42
N ASP A 132 13.13 11.40 -14.51
CA ASP A 132 12.99 10.73 -15.80
C ASP A 132 13.30 9.23 -15.74
N ALA A 133 14.26 8.82 -14.92
CA ALA A 133 14.66 7.43 -14.77
C ALA A 133 13.54 6.60 -14.11
N GLU A 134 12.93 7.12 -13.04
CA GLU A 134 11.80 6.48 -12.34
C GLU A 134 10.58 6.35 -13.25
N LEU A 135 10.23 7.44 -13.96
CA LEU A 135 9.11 7.45 -14.91
C LEU A 135 9.36 6.50 -16.09
N SER A 136 10.56 6.50 -16.65
CA SER A 136 10.92 5.59 -17.74
C SER A 136 10.88 4.13 -17.29
N CYS A 137 11.33 3.85 -16.07
CA CYS A 137 11.34 2.50 -15.51
C CYS A 137 9.94 1.90 -15.41
N ILE A 138 8.97 2.67 -14.89
CA ILE A 138 7.61 2.19 -14.71
C ILE A 138 6.85 2.13 -16.05
N ALA A 139 7.05 3.11 -16.94
CA ALA A 139 6.43 3.13 -18.26
C ALA A 139 6.89 1.97 -19.15
N ALA A 140 8.17 1.58 -19.08
CA ALA A 140 8.70 0.48 -19.89
C ALA A 140 8.16 -0.91 -19.49
N LYS A 141 7.65 -1.05 -18.27
CA LYS A 141 7.35 -2.35 -17.66
C LYS A 141 5.87 -2.55 -17.35
N CYS A 142 5.10 -1.46 -17.23
CA CYS A 142 3.65 -1.49 -17.12
C CYS A 142 2.99 -1.07 -18.43
N TYR A 143 2.74 -2.04 -19.33
CA TYR A 143 2.09 -1.77 -20.62
C TYR A 143 0.63 -1.31 -20.51
N SER A 144 0.03 -1.46 -19.32
CA SER A 144 -1.37 -1.15 -19.03
C SER A 144 -1.57 0.26 -18.44
N LEU A 145 -0.49 1.02 -18.25
CA LEU A 145 -0.44 2.31 -17.53
C LEU A 145 -0.58 3.53 -18.46
#